data_AF-A0A356UGH6-F1
#
_entry.id   AF-A0A356UGH6-F1
#
_cell.length_a   1.000
_cell.length_b   1.000
_cell.length_c   1.000
_cell.angle_alpha   90.00
_cell.angle_beta   90.00
_cell.angle_gamma   90.00
#
_symmetry.space_group_name_H-M   'P 1'
#
loop_
_entity.id
_entity.type
_entity.pdbx_description
1 polymer ?
#
loop_
_entity_poly.entity_id
_entity_poly.type
_entity_poly.pdbx_seq_one_letter_code
_entity_poly.pdbx_strand_id
1 'polypeptide(L)'
;MPKILVLDPGHGGEDPGAVGKTTGKMPVLLKEKDLTLKLAKVCAEKLAPYDLNVKFTREDDRYVSLYERANIANRLKADYFCSIHINAGGGTGFESYVHSTAVEKHTDELRAILHDQIMAYLKKINVKEHGQGKKAANFAVLRSTAMPAVLLECLFIDTSTDAEKLADESFLQGLANEMAYGLARVLNLV
;
A
#
# COMPACT_ATOMS: atom_id res chain seq x y z
N MET A 1 4.56 -19.62 -16.30
CA MET A 1 4.49 -19.62 -14.83
C MET A 1 3.71 -18.38 -14.43
N PRO A 2 2.81 -18.45 -13.42
CA PRO A 2 2.07 -17.28 -12.97
C PRO A 2 3.04 -16.19 -12.50
N LYS A 3 2.65 -14.93 -12.70
CA LYS A 3 3.42 -13.80 -12.17
C LYS A 3 3.48 -13.86 -10.64
N ILE A 4 4.50 -13.27 -10.05
CA ILE A 4 4.68 -13.17 -8.61
C ILE A 4 4.52 -11.71 -8.19
N LEU A 5 3.50 -11.44 -7.38
CA LEU A 5 3.31 -10.16 -6.71
C LEU A 5 3.73 -10.31 -5.26
N VAL A 6 4.58 -9.41 -4.77
CA VAL A 6 4.86 -9.31 -3.33
C VAL A 6 4.12 -8.10 -2.76
N LEU A 7 3.20 -8.37 -1.84
CA LEU A 7 2.59 -7.36 -0.98
C LEU A 7 3.45 -7.20 0.27
N ASP A 8 3.80 -5.96 0.59
CA ASP A 8 4.57 -5.61 1.77
C ASP A 8 3.73 -4.75 2.72
N PRO A 9 3.05 -5.37 3.71
CA PRO A 9 2.38 -4.61 4.75
C PRO A 9 3.44 -3.94 5.65
N GLY A 10 3.52 -2.61 5.62
CA GLY A 10 4.48 -1.82 6.39
C GLY A 10 4.46 -2.14 7.89
N HIS A 11 5.58 -1.91 8.58
CA HIS A 11 5.73 -2.07 10.04
C HIS A 11 5.47 -3.52 10.53
N GLY A 12 5.12 -3.72 11.81
CA GLY A 12 4.81 -5.01 12.41
C GLY A 12 5.63 -5.33 13.65
N GLY A 13 5.09 -6.17 14.53
CA GLY A 13 5.72 -6.55 15.79
C GLY A 13 5.90 -5.35 16.72
N GLU A 14 7.14 -5.10 17.13
CA GLU A 14 7.54 -3.98 18.00
C GLU A 14 7.42 -2.61 17.34
N ASP A 15 7.35 -2.56 16.00
CA ASP A 15 7.15 -1.34 15.24
C ASP A 15 5.65 -1.16 14.93
N PRO A 16 4.93 -0.26 15.63
CA PRO A 16 3.52 -0.01 15.37
C PRO A 16 3.27 0.79 14.09
N GLY A 17 4.32 1.40 13.52
CA GLY A 17 4.19 2.50 12.58
C GLY A 17 3.52 3.72 13.22
N ALA A 18 2.88 4.55 12.40
CA ALA A 18 2.11 5.66 12.88
C ALA A 18 0.91 5.20 13.73
N VAL A 19 0.58 5.99 14.75
CA VAL A 19 -0.55 5.74 15.64
C VAL A 19 -1.45 6.96 15.62
N GLY A 20 -2.74 6.72 15.38
CA GLY A 20 -3.77 7.75 15.34
C GLY A 20 -5.03 7.28 16.05
N LYS A 21 -6.06 8.11 16.04
CA LYS A 21 -7.37 7.74 16.60
C LYS A 21 -8.50 8.52 15.93
N THR A 22 -9.67 7.91 15.89
CA THR A 22 -10.89 8.62 15.50
C THR A 22 -11.28 9.67 16.55
N THR A 23 -12.20 10.54 16.17
CA THR A 23 -12.77 11.57 17.04
C THR A 23 -14.12 11.13 17.60
N GLY A 24 -14.64 11.83 18.61
CA GLY A 24 -15.94 11.54 19.21
C GLY A 24 -15.86 10.93 20.62
N LYS A 25 -17.01 10.48 21.13
CA LYS A 25 -17.15 10.06 22.54
C LYS A 25 -16.39 8.77 22.88
N MET A 26 -16.23 7.88 21.90
CA MET A 26 -15.52 6.60 22.04
C MET A 26 -14.49 6.48 20.91
N PRO A 27 -13.33 7.15 21.03
CA PRO A 27 -12.33 7.15 19.98
C PRO A 27 -11.73 5.74 19.80
N VAL A 28 -11.59 5.32 18.55
CA VAL A 28 -10.95 4.06 18.18
C VAL A 28 -9.47 4.32 17.96
N LEU A 29 -8.62 3.57 18.65
CA LEU A 29 -7.17 3.62 18.43
C LEU A 29 -6.83 2.89 17.13
N LEU A 30 -6.04 3.54 16.28
CA LEU A 30 -5.57 2.98 15.02
C LEU A 30 -4.06 2.85 15.07
N LYS A 31 -3.54 1.72 14.59
CA LYS A 31 -2.11 1.50 14.38
C LYS A 31 -1.89 1.15 12.92
N GLU A 32 -0.91 1.81 12.31
CA GLU A 32 -0.57 1.59 10.91
C GLU A 32 -0.31 0.11 10.62
N LYS A 33 0.48 -0.58 11.46
CA LYS A 33 0.80 -2.00 11.26
C LYS A 33 -0.43 -2.92 11.14
N ASP A 34 -1.52 -2.59 11.82
CA ASP A 34 -2.75 -3.39 11.83
C ASP A 34 -3.56 -3.12 10.56
N LEU A 35 -3.65 -1.84 10.16
CA LEU A 35 -4.32 -1.40 8.95
C LEU A 35 -3.62 -1.90 7.68
N THR A 36 -2.29 -1.81 7.61
CA THR A 36 -1.52 -2.27 6.46
C THR A 36 -1.64 -3.78 6.28
N LEU A 37 -1.56 -4.56 7.37
CA LEU A 37 -1.74 -6.01 7.32
C LEU A 37 -3.15 -6.38 6.83
N LYS A 38 -4.16 -5.66 7.32
CA LYS A 38 -5.55 -5.87 6.92
C LYS A 38 -5.79 -5.57 5.45
N LEU A 39 -5.36 -4.39 4.98
CA LEU A 39 -5.46 -4.00 3.57
C LEU A 39 -4.76 -5.01 2.66
N ALA A 40 -3.56 -5.47 3.03
CA ALA A 40 -2.81 -6.45 2.25
C ALA A 40 -3.53 -7.81 2.17
N LYS A 41 -4.07 -8.31 3.29
CA LYS A 41 -4.82 -9.57 3.31
C LYS A 41 -6.08 -9.51 2.47
N VAL A 42 -6.89 -8.47 2.64
CA VAL A 42 -8.10 -8.26 1.83
C VAL A 42 -7.73 -8.11 0.35
N CYS A 43 -6.68 -7.36 0.04
CA CYS A 43 -6.19 -7.21 -1.34
C CYS A 43 -5.83 -8.59 -1.95
N ALA A 44 -5.11 -9.44 -1.22
CA ALA A 44 -4.78 -10.78 -1.67
C ALA A 44 -6.00 -11.68 -1.87
N GLU A 45 -7.00 -11.60 -0.97
CA GLU A 45 -8.28 -12.32 -1.15
C GLU A 45 -8.99 -11.89 -2.44
N LYS A 46 -9.00 -10.59 -2.75
CA LYS A 46 -9.57 -10.06 -4.00
C LYS A 46 -8.75 -10.41 -5.24
N LEU A 47 -7.46 -10.73 -5.08
CA LEU A 47 -6.59 -11.20 -6.15
C LEU A 47 -6.67 -12.71 -6.41
N ALA A 48 -7.26 -13.49 -5.51
CA ALA A 48 -7.37 -14.95 -5.62
C ALA A 48 -7.98 -15.48 -6.93
N PRO A 49 -8.92 -14.78 -7.61
CA PRO A 49 -9.44 -15.23 -8.90
C PRO A 49 -8.49 -15.11 -10.10
N TYR A 50 -7.37 -14.37 -9.98
CA TYR A 50 -6.43 -14.19 -11.09
C TYR A 50 -5.33 -15.26 -11.09
N ASP A 51 -4.73 -15.54 -12.25
CA ASP A 51 -3.54 -16.41 -12.37
C ASP A 51 -2.27 -15.69 -11.85
N LEU A 52 -2.23 -15.47 -10.54
CA LEU A 52 -1.24 -14.67 -9.83
C LEU A 52 -0.79 -15.35 -8.55
N ASN A 53 0.52 -15.42 -8.33
CA ASN A 53 1.10 -15.89 -7.07
C ASN A 53 1.36 -14.70 -6.14
N VAL A 54 0.43 -14.43 -5.22
CA VAL A 54 0.59 -13.38 -4.21
C VAL A 54 1.42 -13.90 -3.05
N LYS A 55 2.47 -13.16 -2.70
CA LYS A 55 3.39 -13.41 -1.58
C LYS A 55 3.42 -12.20 -0.66
N PHE A 56 3.80 -12.43 0.59
CA PHE A 56 3.88 -11.39 1.61
C PHE A 56 5.27 -11.28 2.21
N THR A 57 5.65 -10.09 2.63
CA THR A 57 6.81 -9.92 3.53
C THR A 57 6.46 -10.37 4.96
N ARG A 58 5.20 -10.13 5.39
CA ARG A 58 4.60 -10.67 6.62
C ARG A 58 3.12 -10.98 6.46
N GLU A 59 2.67 -12.05 7.09
CA GLU A 59 1.25 -12.48 7.12
C GLU A 59 0.65 -12.39 8.54
N ASP A 60 1.47 -12.04 9.52
CA ASP A 60 1.17 -11.90 10.94
C ASP A 60 1.79 -10.59 11.49
N ASP A 61 1.58 -10.35 12.78
CA ASP A 61 2.13 -9.19 13.49
C ASP A 61 3.59 -9.44 13.91
N ARG A 62 4.47 -9.63 12.93
CA ARG A 62 5.92 -9.72 13.15
C ARG A 62 6.66 -8.53 12.56
N TYR A 63 7.77 -8.18 13.20
CA TYR A 63 8.70 -7.22 12.64
C TYR A 63 9.48 -7.84 11.48
N VAL A 64 9.62 -7.10 10.38
CA VAL A 64 10.51 -7.42 9.26
C VAL A 64 11.29 -6.17 8.92
N SER A 65 12.62 -6.26 8.89
CA SER A 65 13.46 -5.10 8.57
C SER A 65 13.28 -4.66 7.12
N LEU A 66 13.55 -3.37 6.84
CA LEU A 66 13.40 -2.80 5.49
C LEU A 66 14.19 -3.57 4.42
N TYR A 67 15.42 -3.99 4.75
CA TYR A 67 16.25 -4.77 3.83
C TYR A 67 15.73 -6.19 3.62
N GLU A 68 15.19 -6.83 4.67
CA GLU A 68 14.65 -8.17 4.52
C GLU A 68 13.36 -8.20 3.67
N ARG A 69 12.52 -7.16 3.76
CA ARG A 69 11.35 -6.99 2.87
C ARG A 69 11.76 -7.02 1.40
N ALA A 70 12.79 -6.24 1.04
CA ALA A 70 13.34 -6.24 -0.31
C ALA A 70 14.00 -7.58 -0.68
N ASN A 71 14.76 -8.19 0.24
CA ASN A 71 15.39 -9.49 0.02
C ASN A 71 14.38 -10.61 -0.26
N ILE A 72 13.24 -10.62 0.45
CA ILE A 72 12.15 -11.57 0.20
C ILE A 72 11.70 -11.46 -1.26
N ALA A 73 11.39 -10.24 -1.72
CA ALA A 73 10.95 -10.01 -3.09
C ALA A 73 12.01 -10.39 -4.14
N ASN A 74 13.27 -10.06 -3.87
CA ASN A 74 14.39 -10.38 -4.75
C ASN A 74 14.64 -11.89 -4.85
N ARG A 75 14.62 -12.63 -3.73
CA ARG A 75 14.78 -14.09 -3.70
C ARG A 75 13.67 -14.80 -4.46
N LEU A 76 12.44 -14.29 -4.34
CA LEU A 76 11.27 -14.81 -5.06
C LEU A 76 11.28 -14.45 -6.55
N LYS A 77 12.15 -13.52 -6.97
CA LYS A 77 12.14 -12.94 -8.33
C LYS A 77 10.76 -12.38 -8.68
N ALA A 78 10.19 -11.59 -7.78
CA ALA A 78 8.87 -11.00 -7.97
C ALA A 78 8.80 -10.16 -9.26
N ASP A 79 7.66 -10.20 -9.94
CA ASP A 79 7.37 -9.37 -11.11
C ASP A 79 6.97 -7.93 -10.70
N TYR A 80 6.41 -7.78 -9.50
CA TYR A 80 6.04 -6.48 -8.94
C TYR A 80 6.07 -6.50 -7.41
N PHE A 81 6.43 -5.36 -6.81
CA PHE A 81 6.44 -5.15 -5.37
C PHE A 81 5.54 -3.97 -4.99
N CYS A 82 4.62 -4.18 -4.05
CA CYS A 82 3.72 -3.15 -3.55
C CYS A 82 3.80 -3.06 -2.03
N SER A 83 4.43 -2.01 -1.52
CA SER A 83 4.45 -1.67 -0.11
C SER A 83 3.23 -0.84 0.26
N ILE A 84 2.58 -1.18 1.36
CA ILE A 84 1.32 -0.58 1.81
C ILE A 84 1.56 0.05 3.17
N HIS A 85 1.32 1.36 3.26
CA HIS A 85 1.55 2.22 4.42
C HIS A 85 0.35 3.14 4.69
N ILE A 86 0.34 3.76 5.87
CA ILE A 86 -0.62 4.79 6.26
C ILE A 86 0.18 5.97 6.80
N ASN A 87 -0.04 7.14 6.22
CA ASN A 87 0.79 8.30 6.47
C ASN A 87 0.49 8.96 7.82
N ALA A 88 1.32 9.91 8.22
CA ALA A 88 1.13 10.81 9.35
C ALA A 88 1.87 12.14 9.13
N GLY A 89 1.79 13.07 10.07
CA GLY A 89 2.43 14.38 10.01
C GLY A 89 1.49 15.52 9.62
N GLY A 90 0.18 15.37 9.84
CA GLY A 90 -0.80 16.45 9.66
C GLY A 90 -1.23 16.75 8.21
N GLY A 91 -1.11 15.77 7.31
CA GLY A 91 -1.63 15.84 5.94
C GLY A 91 -3.00 15.14 5.77
N THR A 92 -3.49 15.06 4.54
CA THR A 92 -4.68 14.26 4.19
C THR A 92 -4.57 13.75 2.76
N GLY A 93 -5.25 12.64 2.48
CA GLY A 93 -5.40 12.12 1.14
C GLY A 93 -4.38 11.04 0.79
N PHE A 94 -4.47 10.57 -0.44
CA PHE A 94 -3.68 9.44 -0.93
C PHE A 94 -2.44 9.90 -1.68
N GLU A 95 -1.36 9.13 -1.56
CA GLU A 95 -0.18 9.30 -2.38
C GLU A 95 0.55 7.99 -2.63
N SER A 96 1.40 7.99 -3.66
CA SER A 96 2.22 6.83 -4.00
C SER A 96 3.63 7.25 -4.38
N TYR A 97 4.60 6.44 -3.98
CA TYR A 97 6.01 6.68 -4.18
C TYR A 97 6.66 5.61 -5.04
N VAL A 98 7.58 6.07 -5.89
CA VAL A 98 8.63 5.25 -6.50
C VAL A 98 9.99 5.73 -6.01
N HIS A 99 11.05 4.95 -6.24
CA HIS A 99 12.38 5.35 -5.79
C HIS A 99 12.89 6.59 -6.55
N SER A 100 13.58 7.51 -5.84
CA SER A 100 14.05 8.79 -6.39
C SER A 100 15.07 8.68 -7.52
N THR A 101 15.80 7.56 -7.63
CA THR A 101 16.68 7.30 -8.77
C THR A 101 16.09 6.26 -9.73
N ALA A 102 14.82 5.86 -9.52
CA ALA A 102 14.11 4.86 -10.30
C ALA A 102 12.78 5.40 -10.85
N VAL A 103 12.77 6.62 -11.39
CA VAL A 103 11.83 6.90 -12.48
C VAL A 103 12.35 6.20 -13.74
N GLU A 104 12.59 4.88 -13.64
CA GLU A 104 12.52 4.05 -14.83
C GLU A 104 11.11 4.26 -15.36
N LYS A 105 11.02 4.75 -16.59
CA LYS A 105 9.75 5.11 -17.22
C LYS A 105 8.70 4.01 -17.03
N HIS A 106 9.13 2.76 -17.11
CA HIS A 106 8.29 1.59 -16.89
C HIS A 106 7.68 1.51 -15.48
N THR A 107 8.48 1.65 -14.42
CA THR A 107 7.98 1.63 -13.03
C THR A 107 6.98 2.77 -12.79
N ASP A 108 7.23 3.94 -13.38
CA ASP A 108 6.33 5.09 -13.26
C ASP A 108 4.98 4.87 -13.98
N GLU A 109 5.02 4.28 -15.17
CA GLU A 109 3.81 3.87 -15.93
C GLU A 109 2.99 2.85 -15.13
N LEU A 110 3.63 1.85 -14.53
CA LEU A 110 2.95 0.87 -13.67
C LEU A 110 2.36 1.52 -12.41
N ARG A 111 3.12 2.40 -11.74
CA ARG A 111 2.59 3.20 -10.61
C ARG A 111 1.35 3.99 -11.05
N ALA A 112 1.39 4.64 -12.21
CA ALA A 112 0.27 5.46 -12.69
C ALA A 112 -1.02 4.62 -12.85
N ILE A 113 -0.93 3.41 -13.39
CA ILE A 113 -2.07 2.49 -13.52
C ILE A 113 -2.72 2.23 -12.15
N LEU A 114 -1.92 1.84 -11.16
CA LEU A 114 -2.40 1.53 -9.82
C LEU A 114 -2.95 2.77 -9.10
N HIS A 115 -2.19 3.87 -9.15
CA HIS A 115 -2.56 5.13 -8.50
C HIS A 115 -3.88 5.67 -9.06
N ASP A 116 -4.03 5.72 -10.38
CA ASP A 116 -5.22 6.28 -11.02
C ASP A 116 -6.45 5.40 -10.80
N GLN A 117 -6.26 4.07 -10.69
CA GLN A 117 -7.34 3.15 -10.29
C GLN A 117 -7.85 3.47 -8.89
N ILE A 118 -6.96 3.54 -7.90
CA ILE A 118 -7.31 3.83 -6.51
C ILE A 118 -7.95 5.22 -6.42
N MET A 119 -7.37 6.23 -7.08
CA MET A 119 -7.90 7.58 -7.07
C MET A 119 -9.28 7.72 -7.72
N ALA A 120 -9.63 6.88 -8.70
CA ALA A 120 -10.96 6.87 -9.29
C ALA A 120 -12.04 6.47 -8.28
N TYR A 121 -11.73 5.58 -7.33
CA TYR A 121 -12.61 5.26 -6.21
C TYR A 121 -12.60 6.36 -5.15
N LEU A 122 -11.41 6.79 -4.71
CA LEU A 122 -11.25 7.79 -3.65
C LEU A 122 -11.95 9.12 -3.99
N LYS A 123 -11.90 9.57 -5.25
CA LYS A 123 -12.60 10.79 -5.70
C LYS A 123 -14.11 10.71 -5.52
N LYS A 124 -14.72 9.53 -5.67
CA LYS A 124 -16.19 9.33 -5.48
C LYS A 124 -16.62 9.55 -4.04
N ILE A 125 -15.71 9.38 -3.09
CA ILE A 125 -15.94 9.57 -1.65
C ILE A 125 -15.20 10.81 -1.10
N ASN A 126 -14.93 11.79 -1.97
CA ASN A 126 -14.33 13.08 -1.65
C ASN A 126 -12.92 13.01 -1.03
N VAL A 127 -12.18 11.94 -1.27
CA VAL A 127 -10.76 11.85 -0.94
C VAL A 127 -9.93 12.33 -2.13
N LYS A 128 -8.91 13.15 -1.85
CA LYS A 128 -8.02 13.76 -2.86
C LYS A 128 -6.62 13.15 -2.77
N GLU A 129 -5.81 13.47 -3.77
CA GLU A 129 -4.36 13.27 -3.69
C GLU A 129 -3.74 14.20 -2.64
N HIS A 130 -2.71 13.70 -1.95
CA HIS A 130 -1.88 14.56 -1.12
C HIS A 130 -0.83 15.28 -1.98
N GLY A 131 -0.96 16.61 -2.12
CA GLY A 131 -0.09 17.41 -2.95
C GLY A 131 -0.11 16.94 -4.41
N GLN A 132 1.04 16.51 -4.95
CA GLN A 132 1.15 15.98 -6.32
C GLN A 132 0.61 14.55 -6.49
N GLY A 133 0.30 13.84 -5.40
CA GLY A 133 -0.19 12.45 -5.39
C GLY A 133 0.88 11.41 -5.76
N LYS A 134 1.47 11.54 -6.94
CA LYS A 134 2.52 10.69 -7.49
C LYS A 134 3.90 11.28 -7.21
N LYS A 135 4.62 10.74 -6.22
CA LYS A 135 5.89 11.28 -5.72
C LYS A 135 7.06 10.31 -5.91
N ALA A 136 8.27 10.80 -5.69
CA ALA A 136 9.49 9.98 -5.67
C ALA A 136 10.29 10.26 -4.39
N ALA A 137 10.80 9.20 -3.74
CA ALA A 137 11.55 9.29 -2.48
C ALA A 137 12.60 8.19 -2.36
N ASN A 138 13.60 8.39 -1.50
CA ASN A 138 14.69 7.43 -1.28
C ASN A 138 14.36 6.36 -0.23
N PHE A 139 13.17 5.75 -0.30
CA PHE A 139 12.76 4.70 0.64
C PHE A 139 13.57 3.42 0.43
N ALA A 140 14.05 2.82 1.54
CA ALA A 140 14.96 1.68 1.48
C ALA A 140 14.33 0.46 0.78
N VAL A 141 13.05 0.17 1.04
CA VAL A 141 12.33 -0.95 0.39
C VAL A 141 12.27 -0.76 -1.12
N LEU A 142 12.03 0.45 -1.61
CA LEU A 142 11.97 0.74 -3.05
C LEU A 142 13.36 0.76 -3.71
N ARG A 143 14.39 1.23 -2.98
CA ARG A 143 15.77 1.27 -3.47
C ARG A 143 16.38 -0.12 -3.60
N SER A 144 16.00 -1.04 -2.71
CA SER A 144 16.67 -2.35 -2.57
C SER A 144 15.96 -3.49 -3.31
N THR A 145 14.78 -3.25 -3.89
CA THR A 145 14.09 -4.20 -4.77
C THR A 145 14.65 -4.18 -6.19
N ALA A 146 14.72 -5.34 -6.84
CA ALA A 146 15.24 -5.51 -8.20
C ALA A 146 14.16 -5.51 -9.30
N MET A 147 12.89 -5.39 -8.93
CA MET A 147 11.73 -5.32 -9.82
C MET A 147 11.02 -3.97 -9.66
N PRO A 148 10.08 -3.61 -10.56
CA PRO A 148 9.25 -2.42 -10.36
C PRO A 148 8.54 -2.46 -9.00
N ALA A 149 8.68 -1.37 -8.26
CA ALA A 149 8.25 -1.27 -6.88
C ALA A 149 7.51 0.05 -6.62
N VAL A 150 6.42 -0.03 -5.88
CA VAL A 150 5.63 1.13 -5.44
C VAL A 150 5.39 1.06 -3.94
N LEU A 151 5.35 2.22 -3.29
CA LEU A 151 4.86 2.36 -1.93
C LEU A 151 3.60 3.22 -1.96
N LEU A 152 2.54 2.74 -1.31
CA LEU A 152 1.26 3.43 -1.19
C LEU A 152 1.13 4.01 0.22
N GLU A 153 0.82 5.30 0.32
CA GLU A 153 0.40 5.94 1.56
C GLU A 153 -1.12 6.11 1.52
N CYS A 154 -1.81 5.20 2.19
CA CYS A 154 -3.26 5.08 2.17
C CYS A 154 -3.90 6.00 3.22
N LEU A 155 -3.87 7.31 2.98
CA LEU A 155 -4.39 8.37 3.88
C LEU A 155 -3.51 8.67 5.10
N PHE A 156 -3.90 9.66 5.90
CA PHE A 156 -3.16 10.10 7.09
C PHE A 156 -3.86 9.66 8.39
N ILE A 157 -3.23 8.78 9.16
CA ILE A 157 -3.82 8.18 10.37
C ILE A 157 -4.08 9.20 11.48
N ASP A 158 -3.33 10.30 11.50
CA ASP A 158 -3.36 11.33 12.53
C ASP A 158 -4.28 12.51 12.19
N THR A 159 -4.93 12.47 11.02
CA THR A 159 -5.89 13.47 10.57
C THR A 159 -7.31 12.92 10.64
N SER A 160 -8.18 13.61 11.39
CA SER A 160 -9.50 13.06 11.76
C SER A 160 -10.34 12.59 10.57
N THR A 161 -10.41 13.36 9.48
CA THR A 161 -11.22 12.99 8.30
C THR A 161 -10.77 11.72 7.60
N ASP A 162 -9.48 11.39 7.73
CA ASP A 162 -8.85 10.21 7.17
C ASP A 162 -8.92 9.06 8.18
N ALA A 163 -8.65 9.33 9.46
CA ALA A 163 -8.79 8.38 10.55
C ALA A 163 -10.20 7.77 10.64
N GLU A 164 -11.26 8.59 10.46
CA GLU A 164 -12.63 8.07 10.43
C GLU A 164 -12.86 7.06 9.28
N LYS A 165 -12.24 7.28 8.11
CA LYS A 165 -12.32 6.34 6.99
C LYS A 165 -11.51 5.08 7.27
N LEU A 166 -10.32 5.24 7.83
CA LEU A 166 -9.43 4.13 8.20
C LEU A 166 -10.02 3.23 9.29
N ALA A 167 -10.96 3.74 10.10
CA ALA A 167 -11.73 2.96 11.06
C ALA A 167 -12.96 2.26 10.46
N ASP A 168 -13.37 2.62 9.23
CA ASP A 168 -14.54 2.05 8.55
C ASP A 168 -14.17 0.80 7.74
N GLU A 169 -14.72 -0.35 8.12
CA GLU A 169 -14.51 -1.62 7.43
C GLU A 169 -14.89 -1.57 5.95
N SER A 170 -15.98 -0.89 5.61
CA SER A 170 -16.48 -0.81 4.24
C SER A 170 -15.52 0.00 3.37
N PHE A 171 -14.91 1.04 3.94
CA PHE A 171 -13.86 1.80 3.27
C PHE A 171 -12.62 0.94 3.05
N LEU A 172 -12.14 0.20 4.06
CA LEU A 172 -10.97 -0.67 3.91
C LEU A 172 -11.19 -1.77 2.85
N GLN A 173 -12.39 -2.36 2.82
CA GLN A 173 -12.78 -3.34 1.80
C GLN A 173 -12.81 -2.73 0.40
N GLY A 174 -13.40 -1.54 0.25
CA GLY A 174 -13.44 -0.81 -1.01
C GLY A 174 -12.05 -0.43 -1.50
N LEU A 175 -11.21 0.13 -0.63
CA LEU A 175 -9.84 0.49 -0.96
C LEU A 175 -9.02 -0.74 -1.39
N ALA A 176 -9.08 -1.83 -0.63
CA ALA A 176 -8.36 -3.06 -0.95
C ALA A 176 -8.84 -3.72 -2.26
N ASN A 177 -10.13 -3.62 -2.58
CA ASN A 177 -10.67 -4.06 -3.87
C ASN A 177 -10.06 -3.28 -5.05
N GLU A 178 -9.94 -1.97 -4.92
CA GLU A 178 -9.38 -1.11 -5.97
C GLU A 178 -7.87 -1.25 -6.09
N MET A 179 -7.18 -1.49 -4.97
CA MET A 179 -5.77 -1.91 -4.98
C MET A 179 -5.61 -3.23 -5.75
N ALA A 180 -6.43 -4.25 -5.46
CA ALA A 180 -6.37 -5.55 -6.13
C ALA A 180 -6.62 -5.42 -7.63
N TYR A 181 -7.67 -4.71 -8.04
CA TYR A 181 -7.96 -4.50 -9.46
C TYR A 181 -6.86 -3.68 -10.16
N GLY A 182 -6.31 -2.66 -9.50
CA GLY A 182 -5.18 -1.90 -10.02
C GLY A 182 -3.92 -2.75 -10.19
N LEU A 183 -3.62 -3.63 -9.22
CA LEU A 183 -2.49 -4.56 -9.29
C LEU A 183 -2.67 -5.63 -10.37
N ALA A 184 -3.90 -6.12 -10.57
CA ALA A 184 -4.23 -7.00 -11.69
C ALA A 184 -3.97 -6.31 -13.04
N ARG A 185 -4.33 -5.03 -13.18
CA ARG A 185 -4.03 -4.21 -14.38
C ARG A 185 -2.53 -3.99 -14.57
N VAL A 186 -1.80 -3.65 -13.51
CA VAL A 186 -0.32 -3.52 -13.53
C VAL A 186 0.34 -4.80 -14.07
N LEU A 187 -0.22 -5.95 -13.73
CA LEU A 187 0.28 -7.26 -14.12
C LEU A 187 -0.35 -7.80 -15.41
N ASN A 188 -1.14 -7.00 -16.13
CA ASN A 188 -1.84 -7.38 -17.37
C ASN A 188 -2.69 -8.66 -17.22
N LEU A 189 -3.43 -8.78 -16.13
CA LEU A 189 -4.31 -9.91 -15.82
C LEU A 189 -5.79 -9.62 -16.14
N VAL A 190 -6.10 -8.37 -16.50
CA VAL A 190 -7.41 -7.82 -16.90
C VAL A 190 -7.24 -6.75 -17.96
#